data_AF-A0A935J0D0-F1
#
_entry.id   AF-A0A935J0D0-F1
#
_cell.length_a   1.000
_cell.length_b   1.000
_cell.length_c   1.000
_cell.angle_alpha   90.00
_cell.angle_beta   90.00
_cell.angle_gamma   90.00
#
_symmetry.space_group_name_H-M   'P 1'
#
loop_
_entity.id
_entity.type
_entity.pdbx_description
1 polymer ?
#
loop_
_entity_poly.entity_id
_entity_poly.type
_entity_poly.pdbx_seq_one_letter_code
_entity_poly.pdbx_strand_id
1 'polypeptide(L)' 'MEQITIQIRDKRKAYALKTFLKSLDYVEKVSIANLRIPTKPRNTVKTDFFAMAGVWSKRDVTLDSLRSSAWPRRM' A
#
# COMPACT_ATOMS: atom_id res chain seq x y z
N MET A 1 -13.63 -19.56 15.70
CA MET A 1 -13.75 -18.45 14.73
C MET A 1 -15.22 -18.21 14.49
N GLU A 2 -15.68 -16.99 14.69
CA GLU A 2 -17.08 -16.63 14.48
C GLU A 2 -17.21 -15.90 13.15
N GLN A 3 -18.23 -16.25 12.36
CA GLN A 3 -18.44 -15.69 11.03
C GLN A 3 -19.82 -15.02 10.95
N ILE A 4 -19.82 -13.74 10.58
CA ILE A 4 -21.05 -12.97 10.38
C ILE A 4 -21.17 -12.64 8.88
N THR A 5 -22.34 -12.92 8.30
CA THR A 5 -22.65 -12.57 6.90
C THR A 5 -23.66 -11.43 6.87
N ILE A 6 -23.28 -10.30 6.29
CA ILE A 6 -24.12 -9.10 6.20
C ILE A 6 -24.58 -8.90 4.76
N GLN A 7 -25.90 -8.96 4.53
CA GLN A 7 -26.49 -8.66 3.22
C GLN A 7 -26.89 -7.19 3.14
N ILE A 8 -26.31 -6.46 2.19
CA ILE A 8 -26.55 -5.03 2.02
C ILE A 8 -27.10 -4.81 0.61
N ARG A 9 -28.29 -4.23 0.52
CA ARG A 9 -28.95 -3.95 -0.77
C ARG A 9 -28.27 -2.81 -1.54
N ASP A 10 -27.72 -1.82 -0.81
CA ASP A 10 -27.08 -0.64 -1.38
C ASP A 10 -25.56 -0.83 -1.52
N LYS A 11 -25.08 -0.84 -2.77
CA LYS A 11 -23.67 -1.02 -3.11
C LYS A 11 -22.76 0.08 -2.57
N ARG A 12 -23.24 1.32 -2.47
CA ARG A 12 -22.43 2.45 -1.97
C ARG A 12 -22.17 2.29 -0.47
N LYS A 13 -23.22 1.92 0.27
CA LYS A 13 -23.13 1.64 1.72
C LYS A 13 -22.29 0.39 2.00
N ALA A 14 -22.36 -0.63 1.14
CA ALA A 14 -21.52 -1.82 1.24
C ALA A 14 -20.02 -1.49 1.13
N TYR A 15 -19.65 -0.55 0.26
CA TYR A 15 -18.27 -0.10 0.15
C TYR A 15 -17.80 0.66 1.38
N ALA A 16 -18.61 1.58 1.91
CA ALA A 16 -18.30 2.31 3.15
C ALA A 16 -18.12 1.34 4.35
N LEU A 17 -19.04 0.37 4.49
CA LEU A 17 -18.94 -0.65 5.54
C LEU A 17 -17.67 -1.49 5.39
N LYS A 18 -17.32 -1.87 4.16
CA LYS A 18 -16.07 -2.60 3.89
C LYS A 18 -14.84 -1.83 4.35
N THR A 19 -14.80 -0.53 4.04
CA THR A 19 -13.67 0.33 4.42
C THR A 19 -13.57 0.46 5.94
N PHE A 20 -14.70 0.61 6.62
CA PHE A 20 -14.76 0.61 8.08
C PHE A 20 -14.34 -0.73 8.69
N LEU A 21 -14.83 -1.86 8.18
CA LEU A 21 -14.44 -3.18 8.68
C LEU A 21 -12.95 -3.45 8.48
N LYS A 22 -12.35 -2.92 7.41
CA LYS A 22 -10.90 -3.01 7.16
C LYS A 22 -10.06 -2.16 8.10
N SER A 23 -10.62 -1.14 8.75
CA SER A 23 -9.88 -0.30 9.71
C SER A 23 -9.85 -0.88 11.12
N LEU A 24 -10.47 -2.04 11.34
CA LEU A 24 -10.51 -2.71 12.63
C LEU A 24 -9.42 -3.77 12.69
N ASP A 25 -8.55 -3.70 13.70
CA ASP A 25 -7.36 -4.55 13.83
C ASP A 25 -7.68 -6.05 14.04
N TYR A 26 -8.91 -6.37 14.42
CA TYR A 26 -9.39 -7.74 14.69
C TYR A 26 -10.14 -8.37 13.51
N VAL A 27 -10.23 -7.68 12.36
CA VAL A 27 -10.91 -8.22 11.17
C VAL A 27 -9.88 -8.82 10.21
N GLU A 28 -9.67 -10.13 10.30
CA GLU A 28 -8.71 -10.84 9.46
C GLU A 28 -9.08 -10.84 7.96
N LYS A 29 -10.38 -10.94 7.63
CA LYS A 29 -10.82 -11.09 6.23
C LYS A 29 -12.20 -10.50 5.96
N VAL A 30 -12.26 -9.52 5.05
CA VAL A 30 -13.52 -8.99 4.50
C VAL A 30 -13.68 -9.44 3.05
N SER A 31 -14.61 -10.35 2.80
CA SER A 31 -14.96 -10.82 1.46
C SER A 31 -16.32 -10.26 1.03
N ILE A 32 -16.43 -9.77 -0.20
CA ILE A 32 -17.70 -9.40 -0.81
C ILE A 32 -17.87 -10.29 -2.03
N ALA A 33 -18.85 -11.18 -2.00
CA ALA A 33 -19.25 -11.92 -3.18
C ALA A 33 -19.71 -10.91 -4.26
N ASN A 34 -19.11 -10.96 -5.44
CA ASN A 34 -19.47 -10.19 -6.65
C ASN A 34 -18.96 -8.74 -6.79
N LEU A 35 -18.08 -8.25 -5.91
CA LEU A 35 -17.39 -6.97 -6.18
C LEU A 35 -16.11 -7.26 -6.97
N ARG A 36 -16.22 -7.25 -8.31
CA ARG A 36 -15.06 -7.14 -9.21
C ARG A 36 -14.42 -5.77 -8.95
N ILE A 37 -13.56 -5.70 -7.95
CA ILE A 37 -12.62 -4.60 -7.81
C ILE A 37 -11.79 -4.67 -9.09
N PRO A 38 -11.69 -3.60 -9.90
CA PRO A 38 -10.70 -3.58 -10.96
C PRO A 38 -9.34 -3.65 -10.25
N THR A 39 -8.80 -4.86 -10.14
CA THR A 39 -7.39 -5.06 -9.88
C THR A 39 -6.71 -4.42 -11.06
N LYS A 40 -6.29 -3.17 -10.90
CA LYS A 40 -5.26 -2.57 -11.75
C LYS A 40 -4.19 -3.66 -11.87
N PRO A 41 -3.83 -4.12 -13.08
CA PRO A 41 -2.71 -5.03 -13.20
C PRO A 41 -1.57 -4.33 -12.47
N ARG A 42 -1.09 -4.95 -11.39
CA ARG A 42 0.12 -4.49 -10.74
C ARG A 42 1.20 -4.81 -11.76
N ASN A 43 1.42 -3.89 -12.69
CA ASN A 43 2.62 -3.88 -13.51
C ASN A 43 3.75 -3.63 -12.52
N THR A 44 4.17 -4.69 -11.84
CA THR A 44 5.49 -4.78 -11.22
C THR A 44 6.47 -4.88 -12.38
N VAL A 45 6.61 -3.80 -13.15
CA VAL A 45 7.91 -3.54 -13.75
C VAL A 45 8.80 -3.37 -12.54
N LYS A 46 9.54 -4.43 -12.20
CA LYS A 46 10.61 -4.34 -11.21
C LYS A 46 11.67 -3.45 -11.84
N THR A 47 11.44 -2.14 -11.84
CA THR A 47 12.48 -1.16 -12.13
C THR A 47 13.47 -1.32 -11.00
N ASP A 48 14.59 -1.97 -11.32
CA ASP A 48 15.67 -2.17 -10.39
C ASP A 48 16.21 -0.77 -10.04
N PHE A 49 15.97 -0.34 -8.80
CA PHE A 49 16.31 1.01 -8.33
C PHE A 49 17.80 1.32 -8.57
N PHE A 50 18.63 0.27 -8.53
CA PHE A 50 20.07 0.36 -8.76
C PHE A 50 20.48 0.32 -10.24
N ALA A 51 19.57 0.03 -11.19
CA ALA A 51 19.86 0.18 -12.62
C ALA A 51 20.12 1.65 -13.01
N MET A 52 19.70 2.60 -12.18
CA MET A 52 19.99 4.03 -12.33
C MET A 52 21.28 4.48 -11.62
N ALA A 53 22.09 3.55 -11.08
CA ALA A 53 23.32 3.88 -10.36
C ALA A 53 24.34 4.67 -11.20
N GLY A 54 24.31 4.50 -12.53
CA GLY A 54 25.14 5.29 -13.46
C GLY A 54 24.86 6.80 -13.43
N VAL A 55 23.68 7.22 -12.98
CA VAL A 55 23.31 8.65 -12.82
C VAL A 55 24.01 9.28 -11.60
N TRP A 56 24.36 8.46 -10.62
CA TRP A 56 24.93 8.90 -9.34
C TRP A 56 26.43 8.60 -9.21
N SER A 57 27.03 7.85 -10.15
CA SER A 57 28.44 7.41 -10.10
C SER A 57 29.47 8.55 -10.10
N LYS A 58 29.10 9.75 -10.57
CA LYS A 58 29.96 10.95 -10.55
C LYS A 58 29.76 11.82 -9.31
N ARG A 59 28.88 11.42 -8.40
CA ARG A 59 28.60 12.15 -7.15
C ARG A 59 29.17 11.34 -6.00
N ASP A 60 29.92 12.01 -5.13
CA ASP A 60 30.43 11.42 -3.90
C ASP A 60 29.29 11.36 -2.86
N VAL A 61 28.40 10.39 -3.04
CA VAL A 61 27.19 10.23 -2.21
C VAL A 61 27.40 9.08 -1.24
N THR A 62 27.77 9.41 -0.01
CA THR A 62 27.82 8.46 1.09
C THR A 62 26.43 8.34 1.75
N LEU A 63 26.15 7.19 2.36
CA LEU A 63 24.87 6.95 3.03
C LEU A 63 24.59 8.00 4.13
N ASP A 64 25.64 8.43 4.82
CA ASP A 64 25.54 9.44 5.89
C ASP A 64 25.22 10.84 5.35
N SER A 65 25.73 11.19 4.16
CA SER A 65 25.38 12.45 3.49
C SER A 65 23.89 12.51 3.10
N LEU A 66 23.34 11.39 2.63
CA LEU A 66 21.92 11.27 2.27
C LEU A 66 21.02 11.37 3.50
N ARG A 67 21.35 10.67 4.59
CA ARG A 67 20.57 10.73 5.83
C ARG A 67 20.57 12.14 6.41
N SER A 68 21.72 12.79 6.44
CA SER A 68 21.86 14.16 6.98
C SER A 68 21.08 15.18 6.15
N SER A 69 21.09 15.06 4.82
CA SER A 69 20.34 15.96 3.94
C SER A 69 18.83 15.75 4.00
N ALA A 70 18.37 14.51 4.14
CA ALA A 70 16.94 14.20 4.07
C ALA A 70 16.25 14.24 5.45
N TRP A 71 17.00 14.13 6.55
CA TRP A 71 16.49 14.24 7.92
C TRP A 71 17.34 15.20 8.79
N PRO A 72 17.39 16.50 8.46
CA PRO A 72 18.26 17.46 9.14
C PRO A 72 17.90 17.74 10.62
N ARG A 73 16.82 17.17 11.15
CA ARG A 73 16.30 17.45 12.51
C ARG A 73 16.22 16.21 13.41
N ARG A 74 16.89 15.11 13.05
CA ARG A 74 16.78 13.83 13.78
C ARG A 74 18.10 13.25 14.27
N MET A 75 19.14 14.07 14.37
CA MET A 75 20.35 13.77 15.15
C MET A 75 20.30 14.51 16.47
#